data_AF-B0KWX3-F1
#
_entry.id   AF-B0KWX3-F1
#
_cell.length_a   1.000
_cell.length_b   1.000
_cell.length_c   1.000
_cell.angle_alpha   90.00
_cell.angle_beta   90.00
_cell.angle_gamma   90.00
#
_symmetry.space_group_name_H-M   'P 1'
#
loop_
_entity.id
_entity.type
_entity.pdbx_description
1 polymer ?
#
loop_
_entity_poly.entity_id
_entity_poly.type
_entity_poly.pdbx_seq_one_letter_code
_entity_poly.pdbx_strand_id
1 'polypeptide(L)'
;MALDLGLARPLLVAALRMVVQLSLVGLVLTRLFALESPWLTLGAALVMLLFAGQETMARQERRLTGWWSYGIGTGAMGTAAGIVLLLGLSTAVRPDPWWDARYAIPMLGMVLGNAMSGVGLALHTLTATAARERAAIEAQLALGQTRWTALRPILRHALRTALMPTINSMAAMGVVALPGMMTGQILSGVDPGEAVKYQILIMFLISGATGLGVLAASLATVRRLSDRRHRLRLDRLVRRKQA
;
A
#
# COMPACT_ATOMS: atom_id res chain seq x y z
N MET A 1 -21.44 -28.08 8.11
CA MET A 1 -21.19 -26.64 7.80
C MET A 1 -20.25 -26.08 8.87
N ALA A 2 -18.93 -26.18 8.67
CA ALA A 2 -18.01 -26.39 9.80
C ALA A 2 -17.16 -25.18 10.27
N LEU A 3 -17.31 -23.96 9.72
CA LEU A 3 -16.47 -22.83 10.16
C LEU A 3 -17.18 -21.46 10.22
N ASP A 4 -18.44 -21.36 9.78
CA ASP A 4 -19.27 -20.13 9.74
C ASP A 4 -18.49 -18.80 9.54
N LEU A 5 -17.55 -18.82 8.60
CA LEU A 5 -16.56 -17.76 8.41
C LEU A 5 -17.17 -16.45 7.91
N GLY A 6 -18.45 -16.45 7.53
CA GLY A 6 -19.12 -15.28 6.94
C GLY A 6 -18.48 -14.78 5.64
N LEU A 7 -17.53 -15.50 5.03
CA LEU A 7 -16.72 -15.05 3.89
C LEU A 7 -17.44 -15.11 2.55
N ALA A 8 -18.49 -15.92 2.40
CA ALA A 8 -19.18 -16.10 1.12
C ALA A 8 -19.74 -14.78 0.57
N ARG A 9 -20.42 -13.99 1.42
CA ARG A 9 -21.01 -12.71 1.02
C ARG A 9 -19.94 -11.64 0.73
N PRO A 10 -18.91 -11.40 1.57
CA PRO A 10 -17.79 -10.52 1.25
C PRO A 10 -17.04 -10.90 -0.03
N LEU A 11 -16.79 -12.20 -0.25
CA LEU A 11 -16.11 -12.69 -1.46
C LEU A 11 -16.95 -12.42 -2.70
N LEU A 12 -18.25 -12.70 -2.67
CA LEU A 12 -19.14 -12.46 -3.80
C LEU A 12 -19.25 -10.97 -4.13
N VAL A 13 -19.39 -10.11 -3.12
CA VAL A 13 -19.42 -8.65 -3.29
C VAL A 13 -18.09 -8.15 -3.85
N ALA A 14 -16.95 -8.64 -3.33
CA ALA A 14 -15.63 -8.26 -3.83
C ALA A 14 -15.40 -8.71 -5.28
N ALA A 15 -15.82 -9.93 -5.63
CA ALA A 15 -15.72 -10.48 -6.98
C ALA A 15 -16.57 -9.69 -7.98
N LEU A 16 -17.84 -9.42 -7.65
CA LEU A 16 -18.72 -8.64 -8.51
C LEU A 16 -18.17 -7.21 -8.72
N ARG A 17 -17.73 -6.57 -7.63
CA ARG A 17 -17.10 -5.25 -7.69
C ARG A 17 -15.86 -5.26 -8.57
N MET A 18 -15.01 -6.28 -8.46
CA MET A 18 -13.80 -6.45 -9.26
C MET A 18 -14.14 -6.58 -10.76
N VAL A 19 -15.13 -7.40 -11.13
CA VAL A 19 -15.55 -7.57 -12.52
C VAL A 19 -16.01 -6.23 -13.11
N VAL A 20 -16.91 -5.53 -12.42
CA VAL A 20 -17.40 -4.22 -12.86
C VAL A 20 -16.26 -3.21 -12.98
N GLN A 21 -15.36 -3.14 -11.98
CA GLN A 21 -14.23 -2.22 -11.98
C GLN A 21 -13.25 -2.50 -13.13
N LEU A 22 -12.86 -3.76 -13.36
CA LEU A 22 -11.93 -4.12 -14.43
C LEU A 22 -12.52 -3.86 -15.82
N SER A 23 -13.81 -4.16 -16.02
CA SER A 23 -14.49 -3.88 -17.29
C SER A 23 -14.54 -2.37 -17.57
N LEU A 24 -14.89 -1.55 -16.57
CA LEU A 24 -14.90 -0.09 -16.71
C LEU A 24 -13.50 0.47 -16.98
N VAL A 25 -12.48 0.00 -16.26
CA VAL A 25 -11.09 0.41 -16.47
C VAL A 25 -10.64 0.08 -17.89
N GLY A 26 -10.99 -1.09 -18.44
CA GLY A 26 -10.68 -1.44 -19.83
C GLY A 26 -11.24 -0.45 -20.85
N LEU A 27 -12.48 0.01 -20.64
CA LEU A 27 -13.12 1.03 -21.49
C LEU A 27 -12.47 2.42 -21.35
N VAL A 28 -12.09 2.79 -20.12
CA VAL A 28 -11.41 4.06 -19.86
C VAL A 28 -10.02 4.06 -20.49
N LEU A 29 -9.24 2.99 -20.31
CA LEU A 29 -7.88 2.88 -20.83
C LEU A 29 -7.83 2.95 -22.36
N THR A 30 -8.79 2.33 -23.06
CA THR A 30 -8.86 2.44 -24.53
C THR A 30 -9.07 3.88 -25.00
N ARG A 31 -9.88 4.67 -24.29
CA ARG A 31 -10.04 6.11 -24.57
C ARG A 31 -8.83 6.92 -24.18
N LEU A 32 -8.19 6.57 -23.06
CA LEU A 32 -7.03 7.27 -22.52
C LEU A 32 -5.80 7.09 -23.43
N PHE A 33 -5.61 5.88 -23.97
CA PHE A 33 -4.55 5.58 -24.94
C PHE A 33 -4.78 6.24 -26.30
N ALA A 34 -6.03 6.52 -26.69
CA ALA A 34 -6.34 7.17 -27.96
C ALA A 34 -6.13 8.70 -27.95
N LEU A 35 -6.18 9.33 -26.77
CA LEU A 35 -6.15 10.79 -26.63
C LEU A 35 -4.74 11.35 -26.34
N GLU A 36 -3.77 10.50 -25.97
CA GLU A 36 -2.36 10.84 -25.70
C GLU A 36 -2.15 12.14 -24.87
N SER A 37 -3.08 12.46 -23.96
CA SER A 37 -3.07 13.72 -23.22
C SER A 37 -2.44 13.58 -21.83
N PRO A 38 -1.38 14.34 -21.50
CA PRO A 38 -0.74 14.31 -20.18
C PRO A 38 -1.70 14.63 -19.03
N TRP A 39 -2.66 15.53 -19.26
CA TRP A 39 -3.64 15.95 -18.26
C TRP A 39 -4.62 14.83 -17.89
N LEU A 40 -5.01 14.00 -18.87
CA LEU A 40 -5.88 12.85 -18.62
C LEU A 40 -5.15 11.75 -17.85
N THR A 41 -3.88 11.49 -18.18
CA THR A 41 -3.04 10.54 -17.44
C THR A 41 -2.84 11.00 -15.99
N LEU A 42 -2.58 12.29 -15.76
CA LEU A 42 -2.45 12.85 -14.42
C LEU A 42 -3.78 12.77 -13.64
N GLY A 43 -4.91 13.08 -14.28
CA GLY A 43 -6.23 12.95 -13.68
C GLY A 43 -6.54 11.51 -13.26
N ALA A 44 -6.25 10.53 -14.12
CA ALA A 44 -6.40 9.11 -13.79
C ALA A 44 -5.49 8.68 -12.63
N ALA A 45 -4.23 9.12 -12.62
CA ALA A 45 -3.28 8.86 -11.54
C ALA A 45 -3.78 9.43 -10.19
N LEU A 46 -4.34 10.63 -10.19
CA LEU A 46 -4.94 11.25 -9.00
C LEU A 46 -6.15 10.45 -8.49
N VAL A 47 -7.05 10.03 -9.38
CA VAL A 47 -8.20 9.19 -9.02
C VAL A 47 -7.73 7.86 -8.41
N MET A 48 -6.74 7.20 -9.01
CA MET A 48 -6.16 5.97 -8.47
C MET A 48 -5.56 6.18 -7.08
N LEU A 49 -4.84 7.28 -6.87
CA LEU A 49 -4.25 7.61 -5.58
C LEU A 49 -5.32 7.85 -4.50
N LEU A 50 -6.36 8.62 -4.83
CA LEU A 50 -7.49 8.88 -3.92
C LEU A 50 -8.22 7.59 -3.56
N PHE A 51 -8.49 6.73 -4.55
CA PHE A 51 -9.15 5.45 -4.34
C PHE A 51 -8.31 4.49 -3.50
N ALA A 52 -7.00 4.42 -3.76
CA ALA A 52 -6.07 3.63 -2.96
C ALA A 52 -6.05 4.12 -1.50
N GLY A 53 -6.02 5.43 -1.27
CA GLY A 53 -6.12 6.02 0.08
C GLY A 53 -7.42 5.64 0.82
N GLN A 54 -8.56 5.71 0.13
CA GLN A 54 -9.86 5.28 0.65
C GLN A 54 -9.87 3.80 1.02
N GLU A 55 -9.33 2.92 0.18
CA GLU A 55 -9.27 1.48 0.42
C GLU A 55 -8.30 1.09 1.56
N THR A 56 -7.15 1.75 1.68
CA THR A 56 -6.25 1.58 2.84
C THR A 56 -6.98 1.87 4.16
N MET A 57 -7.81 2.91 4.16
CA MET A 57 -8.66 3.22 5.31
C MET A 57 -9.75 2.19 5.51
N ALA A 58 -10.40 1.75 4.42
CA ALA A 58 -11.43 0.74 4.45
C ALA A 58 -10.97 -0.54 5.17
N ARG A 59 -9.71 -0.94 5.01
CA ARG A 59 -9.13 -2.19 5.55
C ARG A 59 -8.78 -2.17 7.04
N GLN A 60 -8.82 -1.01 7.71
CA GLN A 60 -8.45 -0.91 9.13
C GLN A 60 -9.63 -1.23 10.07
N GLU A 61 -9.44 -2.20 10.98
CA GLU A 61 -10.38 -2.54 12.06
C GLU A 61 -10.45 -1.47 13.16
N ARG A 62 -9.30 -0.90 13.53
CA ARG A 62 -9.19 0.22 14.47
C ARG A 62 -8.57 1.41 13.74
N ARG A 63 -9.38 2.44 13.53
CA ARG A 63 -8.98 3.64 12.78
C ARG A 63 -8.62 4.75 13.75
N LEU A 64 -7.71 5.62 13.32
CA LEU A 64 -7.48 6.87 14.03
C LEU A 64 -8.72 7.77 13.84
N THR A 65 -9.04 8.58 14.84
CA THR A 65 -10.14 9.55 14.79
C THR A 65 -9.89 10.67 13.76
N GLY A 66 -10.88 10.95 12.90
CA GLY A 66 -10.95 12.11 12.01
C GLY A 66 -10.12 12.02 10.71
N TRP A 67 -9.84 13.19 10.11
CA TRP A 67 -9.11 13.33 8.84
C TRP A 67 -7.68 12.74 8.87
N TRP A 68 -7.12 12.53 10.07
CA TRP A 68 -5.80 11.95 10.28
C TRP A 68 -5.70 10.47 9.90
N SER A 69 -6.80 9.72 9.96
CA SER A 69 -6.83 8.35 9.44
C SER A 69 -6.48 8.39 7.95
N TYR A 70 -7.23 9.19 7.20
CA TYR A 70 -7.05 9.36 5.77
C TYR A 70 -5.71 10.01 5.44
N GLY A 71 -5.30 11.05 6.16
CA GLY A 71 -4.07 11.80 5.91
C GLY A 71 -2.78 11.00 6.14
N ILE A 72 -2.71 10.14 7.16
CA ILE A 72 -1.50 9.36 7.44
C ILE A 72 -1.33 8.22 6.42
N GLY A 73 -2.39 7.46 6.16
CA GLY A 73 -2.32 6.37 5.17
C GLY A 73 -2.13 6.89 3.75
N THR A 74 -3.01 7.81 3.31
CA THR A 74 -2.98 8.36 1.95
C THR A 74 -1.77 9.26 1.73
N GLY A 75 -1.34 10.03 2.74
CA GLY A 75 -0.15 10.88 2.64
C GLY A 75 1.15 10.09 2.62
N ALA A 76 1.30 9.05 3.45
CA ALA A 76 2.49 8.19 3.42
C ALA A 76 2.57 7.37 2.13
N MET A 77 1.44 6.84 1.66
CA MET A 77 1.38 6.13 0.38
C MET A 77 1.58 7.07 -0.81
N GLY A 78 0.95 8.24 -0.82
CA GLY A 78 1.06 9.21 -1.90
C GLY A 78 2.45 9.81 -2.03
N THR A 79 3.14 10.07 -0.90
CA THR A 79 4.54 10.51 -0.93
C THR A 79 5.46 9.37 -1.38
N ALA A 80 5.29 8.15 -0.86
CA ALA A 80 6.12 7.02 -1.27
C ALA A 80 5.91 6.62 -2.74
N ALA A 81 4.66 6.54 -3.19
CA ALA A 81 4.31 6.27 -4.57
C ALA A 81 4.75 7.42 -5.48
N GLY A 82 4.56 8.68 -5.09
CA GLY A 82 5.00 9.84 -5.86
C GLY A 82 6.52 9.91 -6.02
N ILE A 83 7.29 9.68 -4.95
CA ILE A 83 8.76 9.65 -5.00
C ILE A 83 9.25 8.52 -5.90
N VAL A 84 8.69 7.32 -5.76
CA VAL A 84 9.09 6.16 -6.55
C VAL A 84 8.66 6.29 -8.00
N LEU A 85 7.51 6.89 -8.26
CA LEU A 85 7.05 7.16 -9.60
C LEU A 85 7.93 8.21 -10.29
N LEU A 86 8.23 9.31 -9.60
CA LEU A 86 9.17 10.32 -10.08
C LEU A 86 10.54 9.71 -10.37
N LEU A 87 11.08 8.89 -9.47
CA LEU A 87 12.37 8.22 -9.67
C LEU A 87 12.32 7.21 -10.84
N GLY A 88 11.31 6.36 -10.90
CA GLY A 88 11.17 5.32 -11.92
C GLY A 88 11.02 5.88 -13.33
N LEU A 89 10.20 6.93 -13.50
CA LEU A 89 9.97 7.56 -14.80
C LEU A 89 11.08 8.54 -15.20
N SER A 90 11.76 9.20 -14.25
CA SER A 90 12.84 10.15 -14.59
C SER A 90 14.20 9.49 -14.84
N THR A 91 14.48 8.32 -14.25
CA THR A 91 15.83 7.73 -14.31
C THR A 91 15.93 6.48 -15.18
N ALA A 92 15.05 5.51 -15.00
CA ALA A 92 15.32 4.13 -15.42
C ALA A 92 14.46 3.61 -16.59
N VAL A 93 13.18 3.99 -16.69
CA VAL A 93 12.31 3.54 -17.80
C VAL A 93 12.49 4.41 -19.04
N ARG A 94 12.75 5.72 -18.86
CA ARG A 94 12.82 6.75 -19.91
C ARG A 94 11.86 6.46 -21.09
N PRO A 95 10.54 6.31 -20.84
CA PRO A 95 9.62 6.23 -21.95
C PRO A 95 9.71 7.56 -22.70
N ASP A 96 9.79 7.50 -24.02
CA ASP A 96 9.69 8.68 -24.89
C ASP A 96 8.30 8.63 -25.51
N PRO A 97 7.28 9.38 -25.01
CA PRO A 97 7.27 10.35 -23.91
C PRO A 97 7.05 9.75 -22.50
N TRP A 98 7.56 10.41 -21.45
CA TRP A 98 7.48 9.93 -20.05
C TRP A 98 6.06 9.84 -19.46
N TRP A 99 5.05 10.29 -20.20
CA TRP A 99 3.64 10.28 -19.80
C TRP A 99 2.85 9.15 -20.46
N ASP A 100 3.52 8.26 -21.21
CA ASP A 100 2.82 7.19 -21.91
C ASP A 100 2.01 6.36 -20.91
N ALA A 101 0.69 6.48 -21.05
CA ALA A 101 -0.29 5.88 -20.20
C ALA A 101 -0.16 4.35 -20.16
N ARG A 102 0.41 3.73 -21.21
CA ARG A 102 0.64 2.27 -21.29
C ARG A 102 1.65 1.78 -20.26
N TYR A 103 2.60 2.63 -19.86
CA TYR A 103 3.61 2.29 -18.85
C TYR A 103 3.29 2.95 -17.50
N ALA A 104 2.93 4.23 -17.52
CA ALA A 104 2.71 5.02 -16.30
C ALA A 104 1.55 4.47 -15.46
N ILE A 105 0.41 4.15 -16.08
CA ILE A 105 -0.80 3.74 -15.35
C ILE A 105 -0.64 2.34 -14.73
N PRO A 106 -0.20 1.29 -15.45
CA PRO A 106 0.01 -0.02 -14.83
C PRO A 106 1.09 0.01 -13.75
N MET A 107 2.19 0.75 -13.96
CA MET A 107 3.26 0.87 -12.97
C MET A 107 2.76 1.57 -11.69
N LEU A 108 2.03 2.69 -11.85
CA LEU A 108 1.34 3.37 -10.76
C LEU A 108 0.42 2.42 -9.99
N GLY A 109 -0.43 1.68 -10.70
CA GLY A 109 -1.37 0.74 -10.12
C GLY A 109 -0.68 -0.35 -9.31
N MET A 110 0.40 -0.94 -9.83
CA MET A 110 1.17 -1.96 -9.12
C MET A 110 1.86 -1.40 -7.87
N VAL A 111 2.49 -0.23 -7.97
CA VAL A 111 3.16 0.41 -6.83
C VAL A 111 2.15 0.80 -5.76
N LEU A 112 1.06 1.48 -6.13
CA LEU A 112 0.01 1.89 -5.20
C LEU A 112 -0.68 0.70 -4.56
N GLY A 113 -0.99 -0.36 -5.32
CA GLY A 113 -1.68 -1.55 -4.80
C GLY A 113 -0.85 -2.31 -3.75
N ASN A 114 0.44 -2.47 -4.00
CA ASN A 114 1.36 -3.11 -3.05
C ASN A 114 1.61 -2.21 -1.83
N ALA A 115 1.86 -0.92 -2.04
CA ALA A 115 2.06 0.03 -0.94
C ALA A 115 0.81 0.15 -0.06
N MET A 116 -0.40 0.19 -0.65
CA MET A 116 -1.68 0.14 0.04
C MET A 116 -1.78 -1.07 0.97
N SER A 117 -1.45 -2.26 0.45
CA SER A 117 -1.54 -3.50 1.22
C SER A 117 -0.53 -3.52 2.36
N GLY A 118 0.72 -3.13 2.12
CA GLY A 118 1.76 -3.05 3.13
C GLY A 118 1.44 -2.02 4.22
N VAL A 119 1.10 -0.79 3.84
CA VAL A 119 0.74 0.29 4.78
C VAL A 119 -0.50 -0.08 5.60
N GLY A 120 -1.53 -0.64 4.95
CA GLY A 120 -2.73 -1.12 5.63
C GLY A 120 -2.42 -2.16 6.71
N LEU A 121 -1.58 -3.15 6.37
CA LEU A 121 -1.16 -4.20 7.30
C LEU A 121 -0.29 -3.67 8.44
N ALA A 122 0.63 -2.74 8.17
CA ALA A 122 1.46 -2.10 9.18
C ALA A 122 0.60 -1.34 10.20
N LEU A 123 -0.32 -0.52 9.71
CA LEU A 123 -1.21 0.29 10.55
C LEU A 123 -2.17 -0.58 11.37
N HIS A 124 -2.75 -1.62 10.76
CA HIS A 124 -3.59 -2.58 11.47
C HIS A 124 -2.80 -3.30 12.57
N THR A 125 -1.64 -3.86 12.24
CA THR A 125 -0.79 -4.60 13.19
C THR A 125 -0.35 -3.69 14.35
N LEU A 126 0.08 -2.48 14.04
CA LEU A 126 0.55 -1.51 15.04
C LEU A 126 -0.58 -1.09 15.99
N THR A 127 -1.74 -0.71 15.45
CA THR A 127 -2.88 -0.23 16.25
C THR A 127 -3.54 -1.35 17.07
N ALA A 128 -3.67 -2.54 16.50
CA ALA A 128 -4.20 -3.71 17.20
C ALA A 128 -3.27 -4.16 18.33
N THR A 129 -1.97 -4.21 18.07
CA THR A 129 -0.98 -4.62 19.08
C THR A 129 -0.82 -3.56 20.17
N ALA A 130 -0.80 -2.26 19.82
CA ALA A 130 -0.75 -1.19 20.81
C ALA A 130 -1.98 -1.19 21.75
N ALA A 131 -3.15 -1.56 21.24
CA ALA A 131 -4.34 -1.69 22.07
C ALA A 131 -4.31 -2.92 22.97
N ARG A 132 -3.78 -4.05 22.48
CA ARG A 132 -3.64 -5.30 23.23
C ARG A 132 -2.58 -5.20 24.33
N GLU A 133 -1.42 -4.62 24.01
CA GLU A 133 -0.27 -4.51 24.91
C GLU A 133 -0.24 -3.20 25.73
N ARG A 134 -1.40 -2.54 25.85
CA ARG A 134 -1.55 -1.26 26.55
C ARG A 134 -0.83 -1.24 27.90
N ALA A 135 -1.08 -2.25 28.75
CA ALA A 135 -0.54 -2.31 30.10
C ALA A 135 0.99 -2.36 30.12
N ALA A 136 1.61 -3.12 29.21
CA ALA A 136 3.06 -3.22 29.09
C ALA A 136 3.68 -1.90 28.61
N ILE A 137 3.03 -1.22 27.66
CA ILE A 137 3.47 0.10 27.17
C ILE A 137 3.39 1.15 28.29
N GLU A 138 2.25 1.21 28.99
CA GLU A 138 2.04 2.15 30.10
C GLU A 138 3.02 1.90 31.25
N ALA A 139 3.34 0.65 31.57
CA ALA A 139 4.35 0.29 32.56
C ALA A 139 5.74 0.82 32.18
N GLN A 140 6.19 0.64 30.93
CA GLN A 140 7.47 1.19 30.49
C GLN A 140 7.49 2.72 30.54
N LEU A 141 6.40 3.38 30.14
CA LEU A 141 6.28 4.83 30.23
C LEU A 141 6.31 5.32 31.68
N ALA A 142 5.71 4.59 32.63
CA ALA A 142 5.74 4.89 34.05
C ALA A 142 7.15 4.74 34.64
N LEU A 143 7.96 3.81 34.11
CA LEU A 143 9.38 3.66 34.42
C LEU A 143 10.27 4.74 33.78
N GLY A 144 9.68 5.77 33.15
CA GLY A 144 10.40 6.89 32.54
C GLY A 144 10.94 6.62 31.14
N GLN A 145 10.59 5.49 30.51
CA GLN A 145 11.02 5.21 29.15
C GLN A 145 10.36 6.15 28.15
N THR A 146 11.09 6.48 27.08
CA THR A 146 10.53 7.28 26.00
C THR A 146 9.52 6.47 25.19
N ARG A 147 8.58 7.16 24.54
CA ARG A 147 7.63 6.55 23.58
C ARG A 147 8.31 5.68 22.52
N TRP A 148 9.52 6.04 22.08
CA TRP A 148 10.23 5.30 21.04
C TRP A 148 10.76 3.98 21.57
N THR A 149 11.23 3.96 22.82
CA THR A 149 11.66 2.74 23.50
C THR A 149 10.46 1.84 23.78
N ALA A 150 9.39 2.40 24.38
CA ALA A 150 8.21 1.65 24.77
C ALA A 150 7.45 1.02 23.59
N LEU A 151 7.39 1.70 22.45
CA LEU A 151 6.70 1.20 21.24
C LEU A 151 7.64 0.46 20.27
N ARG A 152 8.95 0.37 20.54
CA ARG A 152 9.93 -0.27 19.63
C ARG A 152 9.60 -1.72 19.29
N PRO A 153 9.22 -2.59 20.24
CA PRO A 153 8.91 -3.99 19.92
C PRO A 153 7.70 -4.09 18.97
N ILE A 154 6.67 -3.31 19.26
CA ILE A 154 5.42 -3.26 18.49
C ILE A 154 5.66 -2.69 17.08
N LEU A 155 6.47 -1.63 16.98
CA LEU A 155 6.87 -1.05 15.71
C LEU A 155 7.65 -2.06 14.87
N ARG A 156 8.65 -2.74 15.43
CA ARG A 156 9.42 -3.78 14.72
C ARG A 156 8.53 -4.91 14.23
N HIS A 157 7.60 -5.35 15.05
CA HIS A 157 6.63 -6.38 14.67
C HIS A 157 5.76 -5.92 13.50
N ALA A 158 5.16 -4.72 13.59
CA ALA A 158 4.33 -4.17 12.52
C ALA A 158 5.08 -4.01 11.18
N LEU A 159 6.32 -3.48 11.22
CA LEU A 159 7.16 -3.34 10.03
C LEU A 159 7.48 -4.70 9.39
N ARG A 160 7.88 -5.68 10.22
CA ARG A 160 8.21 -7.03 9.73
C ARG A 160 7.00 -7.71 9.11
N THR A 161 5.84 -7.64 9.77
CA THR A 161 4.58 -8.21 9.27
C THR A 161 4.16 -7.57 7.95
N ALA A 162 4.31 -6.25 7.81
CA ALA A 162 3.93 -5.52 6.61
C ALA A 162 4.85 -5.75 5.41
N LEU A 163 6.16 -5.96 5.63
CA LEU A 163 7.14 -6.13 4.55
C LEU A 163 7.37 -7.59 4.13
N MET A 164 6.94 -8.55 4.96
CA MET A 164 7.10 -9.97 4.66
C MET A 164 6.44 -10.39 3.32
N PRO A 165 5.24 -9.92 2.94
CA PRO A 165 4.67 -10.26 1.63
C PRO A 165 5.54 -9.81 0.45
N THR A 166 6.15 -8.63 0.55
CA THR A 166 7.08 -8.11 -0.47
C THR A 166 8.33 -8.98 -0.57
N ILE A 167 8.94 -9.33 0.57
CA ILE A 167 10.13 -10.19 0.62
C ILE A 167 9.81 -11.58 0.04
N ASN A 168 8.67 -12.16 0.43
CA ASN A 168 8.23 -13.46 -0.08
C ASN A 168 7.96 -13.43 -1.59
N SER A 169 7.37 -12.34 -2.09
CA SER A 169 7.15 -12.15 -3.53
C SER A 169 8.46 -12.05 -4.31
N MET A 170 9.46 -11.34 -3.76
CA MET A 170 10.80 -11.26 -4.34
C MET A 170 11.49 -12.63 -4.36
N ALA A 171 11.38 -13.40 -3.28
CA ALA A 171 12.01 -14.72 -3.18
C ALA A 171 11.40 -15.76 -4.11
N ALA A 172 10.09 -15.69 -4.37
CA ALA A 172 9.40 -16.62 -5.27
C ALA A 172 9.54 -16.26 -6.76
N MET A 173 9.87 -15.00 -7.07
CA MET A 173 9.94 -14.48 -8.43
C MET A 173 11.06 -15.14 -9.23
N GLY A 174 10.71 -15.70 -10.39
CA GLY A 174 11.67 -16.35 -11.29
C GLY A 174 11.95 -17.83 -10.97
N VAL A 175 11.47 -18.35 -9.83
CA VAL A 175 11.58 -19.79 -9.49
C VAL A 175 10.21 -20.47 -9.52
N VAL A 176 9.21 -19.87 -8.87
CA VAL A 176 7.87 -20.46 -8.71
C VAL A 176 6.81 -19.68 -9.48
N ALA A 177 6.98 -18.37 -9.61
CA ALA A 177 6.03 -17.51 -10.28
C ALA A 177 6.71 -16.57 -11.28
N LEU A 178 6.16 -16.51 -12.50
CA LEU A 178 6.44 -15.47 -13.47
C LEU A 178 5.39 -14.35 -13.30
N PRO A 179 5.80 -13.09 -13.10
CA PRO A 179 4.87 -11.97 -12.96
C PRO A 179 3.99 -11.82 -14.20
N GLY A 180 2.70 -11.56 -14.00
CA GLY A 180 1.73 -11.52 -15.11
C GLY A 180 2.06 -10.48 -16.18
N MET A 181 2.65 -9.34 -15.82
CA MET A 181 3.08 -8.33 -16.79
C MET A 181 4.28 -8.82 -17.63
N MET A 182 5.27 -9.44 -16.99
CA MET A 182 6.41 -10.05 -17.67
C MET A 182 5.96 -11.18 -18.61
N THR A 183 5.08 -12.08 -18.15
CA THR A 183 4.50 -13.13 -19.00
C THR A 183 3.71 -12.53 -20.16
N GLY A 184 2.91 -11.48 -19.91
CA GLY A 184 2.17 -10.79 -20.96
C GLY A 184 3.08 -10.18 -22.03
N GLN A 185 4.19 -9.56 -21.64
CA GLN A 185 5.19 -9.02 -22.55
C GLN A 185 5.82 -10.11 -23.42
N ILE A 186 6.23 -11.23 -22.81
CA ILE A 186 6.81 -12.37 -23.52
C ILE A 186 5.80 -12.96 -24.52
N LEU A 187 4.53 -13.15 -24.10
CA LEU A 187 3.47 -13.65 -24.98
C LEU A 187 3.15 -12.69 -26.13
N SER A 188 3.38 -11.38 -25.95
CA SER A 188 3.25 -10.37 -27.01
C SER A 188 4.45 -10.25 -27.94
N GLY A 189 5.49 -11.08 -27.75
CA GLY A 189 6.68 -11.12 -28.62
C GLY A 189 7.82 -10.18 -28.19
N VAL A 190 7.75 -9.58 -27.01
CA VAL A 190 8.88 -8.81 -26.44
C VAL A 190 10.01 -9.77 -26.06
N ASP A 191 11.25 -9.34 -26.28
CA ASP A 191 12.43 -10.11 -25.89
C ASP A 191 12.39 -10.45 -24.38
N PRO A 192 12.55 -11.73 -23.98
CA PRO A 192 12.52 -12.12 -22.58
C PRO A 192 13.56 -11.40 -21.72
N GLY A 193 14.72 -11.06 -22.27
CA GLY A 193 15.77 -10.32 -21.56
C GLY A 193 15.33 -8.91 -21.21
N GLU A 194 14.61 -8.22 -22.10
CA GLU A 194 14.02 -6.91 -21.82
C GLU A 194 12.90 -7.01 -20.76
N ALA A 195 11.99 -7.98 -20.91
CA ALA A 195 10.90 -8.18 -19.97
C ALA A 195 11.40 -8.44 -18.53
N VAL A 196 12.46 -9.24 -18.39
CA VAL A 196 13.12 -9.50 -17.09
C VAL A 196 13.70 -8.22 -16.49
N LYS A 197 14.42 -7.40 -17.27
CA LYS A 197 15.02 -6.14 -16.78
C LYS A 197 13.96 -5.17 -16.25
N TYR A 198 12.86 -4.99 -16.98
CA TYR A 198 11.75 -4.15 -16.54
C TYR A 198 11.09 -4.69 -15.26
N GLN A 199 10.91 -6.00 -15.17
CA GLN A 199 10.29 -6.62 -14.01
C GLN A 199 11.17 -6.49 -12.75
N ILE A 200 12.49 -6.65 -12.87
CA ILE A 200 13.44 -6.42 -11.77
C ILE A 200 13.35 -4.96 -11.29
N LEU A 201 13.37 -4.00 -12.21
CA LEU A 201 13.23 -2.57 -11.90
C LEU A 201 11.93 -2.28 -11.15
N ILE A 202 10.80 -2.76 -11.67
CA ILE A 202 9.48 -2.57 -11.06
C ILE A 202 9.43 -3.17 -9.66
N MET A 203 10.05 -4.33 -9.44
CA MET A 203 10.06 -4.95 -8.12
C MET A 203 10.85 -4.10 -7.11
N PHE A 204 11.99 -3.53 -7.50
CA PHE A 204 12.72 -2.60 -6.64
C PHE A 204 11.90 -1.34 -6.33
N LEU A 205 11.19 -0.79 -7.31
CA LEU A 205 10.31 0.36 -7.12
C LEU A 205 9.16 0.04 -6.15
N ILE A 206 8.48 -1.10 -6.34
CA ILE A 206 7.42 -1.57 -5.44
C ILE A 206 7.96 -1.76 -4.03
N SER A 207 9.11 -2.41 -3.88
CA SER A 207 9.73 -2.68 -2.59
C SER A 207 10.13 -1.39 -1.87
N GLY A 208 10.76 -0.45 -2.59
CA GLY A 208 11.12 0.86 -2.07
C GLY A 208 9.90 1.68 -1.64
N ALA A 209 8.87 1.75 -2.49
CA ALA A 209 7.64 2.49 -2.18
C ALA A 209 6.91 1.89 -0.97
N THR A 210 6.79 0.56 -0.94
CA THR A 210 6.13 -0.13 0.17
C THR A 210 6.92 0.06 1.46
N GLY A 211 8.24 -0.10 1.42
CA GLY A 211 9.15 0.15 2.55
C GLY A 211 9.03 1.55 3.12
N LEU A 212 9.15 2.57 2.26
CA LEU A 212 9.04 3.97 2.66
C LEU A 212 7.65 4.31 3.19
N GLY A 213 6.60 3.86 2.51
CA GLY A 213 5.21 4.08 2.94
C GLY A 213 4.92 3.45 4.30
N VAL A 214 5.33 2.19 4.50
CA VAL A 214 5.18 1.45 5.75
C VAL A 214 5.93 2.13 6.90
N LEU A 215 7.18 2.56 6.67
CA LEU A 215 7.96 3.29 7.67
C LEU A 215 7.33 4.64 8.02
N ALA A 216 7.00 5.45 7.02
CA ALA A 216 6.41 6.77 7.22
C ALA A 216 5.07 6.69 7.96
N ALA A 217 4.19 5.78 7.54
CA ALA A 217 2.89 5.57 8.17
C ALA A 217 3.03 5.07 9.62
N SER A 218 3.97 4.14 9.88
CA SER A 218 4.18 3.59 11.22
C SER A 218 4.75 4.65 12.18
N LEU A 219 5.73 5.43 11.74
CA LEU A 219 6.32 6.51 12.53
C LEU A 219 5.31 7.63 12.82
N ALA A 220 4.51 8.02 11.81
CA ALA A 220 3.43 8.98 11.99
C ALA A 220 2.39 8.48 12.99
N THR A 221 2.06 7.18 12.95
CA THR A 221 1.11 6.58 13.88
C THR A 221 1.64 6.50 15.30
N VAL A 222 2.92 6.15 15.49
CA VAL A 222 3.58 6.20 16.81
C VAL A 222 3.55 7.62 17.38
N ARG A 223 3.85 8.64 16.55
CA ARG A 223 3.76 10.05 16.96
C ARG A 223 2.33 10.47 17.33
N ARG A 224 1.30 9.89 16.72
CA ARG A 224 -0.10 10.23 16.98
C ARG A 224 -0.70 9.46 18.16
N LEU A 225 -0.29 8.22 18.36
CA LEU A 225 -0.64 7.39 19.52
C LEU A 225 0.03 7.87 20.80
N SER A 226 1.04 8.74 20.70
CA SER A 226 1.69 9.38 21.84
C SER A 226 1.39 10.88 21.91
N ASP A 227 1.37 11.46 23.11
CA ASP A 227 1.31 12.92 23.29
C ASP A 227 2.71 13.53 23.43
N ARG A 228 2.82 14.88 23.46
CA ARG A 228 4.06 15.61 23.75
C ARG A 228 4.69 15.19 25.09
N ARG A 229 3.88 14.67 26.02
CA ARG A 229 4.31 14.13 27.32
C ARG A 229 4.57 12.62 27.32
N HIS A 230 4.78 12.01 26.16
CA HIS A 230 4.98 10.56 25.98
C HIS A 230 3.84 9.64 26.43
N ARG A 231 2.69 10.19 26.85
CA ARG A 231 1.50 9.41 27.25
C ARG A 231 0.88 8.69 26.06
N LEU A 232 0.51 7.44 26.25
CA LEU A 232 -0.24 6.65 25.27
C LEU A 232 -1.68 7.16 25.21
N ARG A 233 -2.19 7.42 24.00
CA ARG A 233 -3.54 7.96 23.74
C ARG A 233 -4.35 7.04 22.85
N LEU A 234 -4.80 5.92 23.43
CA LEU A 234 -5.68 4.96 22.77
C LEU A 234 -7.11 5.50 22.60
N ASP A 235 -7.47 6.54 23.35
CA ASP A 235 -8.66 7.40 23.18
C ASP A 235 -8.82 7.93 21.76
N ARG A 236 -7.75 7.95 20.95
CA ARG A 236 -7.77 8.36 19.54
C ARG A 236 -8.10 7.22 18.57
N LEU A 237 -8.28 5.99 19.04
CA LEU A 237 -8.64 4.84 18.22
C LEU A 237 -10.14 4.57 18.31
N VAL A 238 -10.81 4.54 17.16
CA VAL A 238 -12.21 4.10 17.04
C VAL A 238 -12.24 2.68 16.53
N ARG A 239 -12.91 1.79 17.27
CA ARG A 239 -13.22 0.45 16.78
C ARG A 239 -14.30 0.58 15.72
N ARG A 240 -14.05 0.10 14.50
CA ARG A 240 -15.07 0.07 13.45
C ARG A 240 -16.20 -0.86 13.93
N LYS A 241 -17.44 -0.37 13.99
CA LYS A 241 -18.62 -1.23 14.12
C LYS A 241 -18.62 -2.15 12.90
N GLN A 242 -18.45 -3.46 13.13
CA GLN A 242 -18.68 -4.46 12.09
C GLN A 242 -20.18 -4.38 11.75
N ALA A 243 -20.47 -4.11 10.48
CA ALA A 243 -21.82 -4.12 9.91
C ALA A 243 -22.04 -5.46 9.23
#